data_AF-A0A368W634-F1
#
_entry.id   AF-A0A368W634-F1
#
_cell.length_a   1.000
_cell.length_b   1.000
_cell.length_c   1.000
_cell.angle_alpha   90.00
_cell.angle_beta   90.00
_cell.angle_gamma   90.00
#
_symmetry.space_group_name_H-M   'P 1'
#
loop_
_entity.id
_entity.type
_entity.pdbx_description
1 polymer ?
#
loop_
_entity_poly.entity_id
_entity_poly.type
_entity_poly.pdbx_seq_one_letter_code
_entity_poly.pdbx_strand_id
1 'polypeptide(L)'
;MTNDHRFVCGIAKMCATFHVSRSGYYNWTKRKASKREKWSKKLVHRVRRIFLDSRRLFGSPQIAKVLRKQGTTVSEKTVAAL
;
A
#
# COMPACT_ATOMS: atom_id res chain seq x y z
N MET A 1 20.25 2.56 -23.59
CA MET A 1 19.18 2.17 -24.53
C MET A 1 19.19 0.65 -24.62
N THR A 2 18.42 -0.03 -23.78
CA THR A 2 18.25 -1.49 -23.85
C THR A 2 16.75 -1.75 -23.94
N ASN A 3 16.33 -2.05 -25.16
CA ASN A 3 14.95 -2.36 -25.49
C ASN A 3 14.63 -3.78 -25.03
N ASP A 4 13.85 -3.89 -23.96
CA ASP A 4 13.20 -5.12 -23.53
C ASP A 4 11.94 -5.36 -24.40
N HIS A 5 12.16 -5.69 -25.68
CA HIS A 5 11.11 -5.81 -26.71
C HIS A 5 10.13 -6.98 -26.49
N ARG A 6 10.36 -7.85 -25.50
CA ARG A 6 9.52 -9.05 -25.27
C ARG A 6 8.18 -8.73 -24.60
N PHE A 7 8.07 -7.63 -23.85
CA PHE A 7 6.84 -7.27 -23.10
C PHE A 7 6.01 -6.15 -23.74
N VAL A 8 6.60 -5.34 -24.62
CA VAL A 8 5.94 -4.16 -25.22
C VAL A 8 4.75 -4.55 -26.10
N CYS A 9 4.84 -5.69 -26.81
CA CYS A 9 3.74 -6.21 -27.64
C CYS A 9 2.54 -6.65 -26.79
N GLY A 10 2.78 -7.22 -25.60
CA GLY A 10 1.72 -7.59 -24.65
C GLY A 10 1.02 -6.39 -24.03
N ILE A 11 1.79 -5.37 -23.62
CA ILE A 11 1.25 -4.14 -23.04
C ILE A 11 0.41 -3.39 -24.08
N ALA A 12 0.84 -3.33 -25.34
CA ALA A 12 0.06 -2.70 -26.42
C ALA A 12 -1.29 -3.40 -26.64
N LYS A 13 -1.31 -4.74 -26.64
CA LYS A 13 -2.55 -5.53 -26.72
C LYS A 13 -3.45 -5.31 -25.51
N MET A 14 -2.92 -5.36 -24.29
CA MET A 14 -3.69 -5.03 -23.08
C MET A 14 -4.26 -3.61 -23.13
N CYS A 15 -3.47 -2.62 -23.52
CA CYS A 15 -3.91 -1.23 -23.62
C CYS A 15 -5.06 -1.07 -24.62
N ALA A 16 -5.01 -1.79 -25.75
CA ALA A 16 -6.10 -1.83 -26.72
C ALA A 16 -7.36 -2.50 -26.16
N THR A 17 -7.22 -3.65 -25.49
CA THR A 17 -8.35 -4.36 -24.85
C THR A 17 -9.04 -3.53 -23.77
N PHE A 18 -8.26 -2.83 -22.95
CA PHE A 18 -8.76 -1.99 -21.86
C PHE A 18 -9.02 -0.52 -22.27
N HIS A 19 -8.93 -0.18 -23.56
CA HIS A 19 -9.10 1.19 -24.09
C HIS A 19 -8.31 2.27 -23.33
N VAL A 20 -7.08 1.95 -22.91
CA VAL A 20 -6.17 2.89 -22.25
C VAL A 20 -4.97 3.20 -23.12
N SER A 21 -4.44 4.42 -23.06
CA SER A 21 -3.24 4.77 -23.80
C SER A 21 -2.00 4.13 -23.17
N ARG A 22 -1.01 3.77 -24.01
CA ARG A 22 0.30 3.25 -23.52
C ARG A 22 0.98 4.22 -22.56
N SER A 23 0.91 5.53 -22.85
CA SER A 23 1.44 6.58 -21.97
C SER A 23 0.68 6.64 -20.64
N GLY A 24 -0.64 6.47 -20.65
CA GLY A 24 -1.47 6.35 -19.45
C GLY A 24 -1.07 5.14 -18.59
N TYR A 25 -0.85 3.98 -19.22
CA TYR A 25 -0.37 2.77 -18.54
C TYR A 25 0.95 3.02 -17.81
N TYR A 26 1.96 3.51 -18.52
CA TYR A 26 3.28 3.78 -17.92
C TYR A 26 3.25 4.90 -16.87
N ASN A 27 2.42 5.92 -17.06
CA ASN A 27 2.23 6.99 -16.07
C ASN A 27 1.58 6.46 -14.79
N TRP A 28 0.65 5.51 -14.92
CA TRP A 28 0.05 4.83 -13.78
C TRP A 28 1.07 3.93 -13.06
N THR A 29 1.86 3.12 -13.78
CA THR A 29 2.89 2.27 -13.17
C THR A 29 4.00 3.08 -12.49
N LYS A 30 4.38 4.22 -13.08
CA LYS A 30 5.41 5.12 -12.52
C LYS A 30 4.88 6.07 -11.46
N ARG A 31 3.57 6.04 -11.16
CA ARG A 31 2.96 6.99 -10.22
C ARG A 31 3.57 6.80 -8.83
N LYS A 32 4.17 7.85 -8.29
CA LYS A 32 4.75 7.82 -6.94
C LYS A 32 3.66 7.60 -5.90
N ALA A 33 3.97 6.80 -4.87
CA ALA A 33 3.06 6.54 -3.76
C ALA A 33 2.51 7.84 -3.16
N SER A 34 1.18 7.92 -3.03
CA SER A 34 0.49 9.07 -2.44
C SER A 34 0.90 9.27 -0.99
N LYS A 35 0.74 10.50 -0.46
CA LYS A 35 0.94 10.81 0.97
C LYS A 35 0.16 9.83 1.87
N ARG A 36 -1.07 9.50 1.49
CA ARG A 36 -1.93 8.54 2.21
C ARG A 36 -1.38 7.12 2.18
N GLU A 37 -0.87 6.69 1.03
CA GLU A 37 -0.29 5.35 0.88
C GLU A 37 1.00 5.21 1.69
N LYS A 38 1.85 6.23 1.69
CA LYS A 38 3.06 6.29 2.53
C LYS A 38 2.70 6.24 4.02
N TRP A 39 1.67 6.99 4.44
CA TRP A 39 1.18 6.97 5.81
C TRP A 39 0.63 5.59 6.19
N SER A 40 -0.17 4.97 5.31
CA SER A 40 -0.71 3.62 5.52
C SER A 40 0.40 2.59 5.67
N LYS A 41 1.42 2.60 4.79
CA LYS A 41 2.60 1.73 4.91
C LYS A 41 3.31 1.90 6.25
N LYS A 42 3.55 3.14 6.69
CA LYS A 42 4.13 3.44 8.01
C LYS A 42 3.27 2.90 9.15
N LEU A 43 1.94 3.03 9.03
CA LEU A 43 1.01 2.52 10.03
C LEU A 43 1.04 0.99 10.13
N VAL A 44 1.04 0.28 9.00
CA VAL A 44 1.19 -1.19 8.94
C VAL A 44 2.45 -1.64 9.64
N HIS A 45 3.59 -0.96 9.41
CA HIS A 45 4.84 -1.30 10.08
C HIS A 45 4.75 -1.15 11.60
N ARG A 46 4.10 -0.09 12.10
CA ARG A 46 3.92 0.11 13.55
C ARG A 46 2.98 -0.94 14.16
N VAL A 47 1.86 -1.22 13.49
CA VAL A 47 0.89 -2.26 13.90
C VAL A 47 1.60 -3.60 14.00
N ARG A 48 2.38 -4.00 12.98
CA ARG A 48 3.14 -5.25 12.98
C ARG A 48 4.14 -5.32 14.11
N ARG A 49 4.87 -4.24 14.39
CA ARG A 49 5.82 -4.19 15.52
C ARG A 49 5.10 -4.44 16.84
N ILE A 50 4.03 -3.67 17.13
CA ILE A 50 3.25 -3.84 18.36
C ILE A 50 2.66 -5.25 18.47
N PHE A 51 2.16 -5.81 17.37
CA PHE A 51 1.60 -7.16 17.34
C PHE A 51 2.65 -8.23 17.68
N LEU A 52 3.87 -8.10 17.14
CA LEU A 52 4.97 -9.01 17.45
C LEU A 52 5.47 -8.84 18.89
N ASP A 53 5.64 -7.61 19.35
CA ASP A 53 6.07 -7.30 20.72
C ASP A 53 5.08 -7.84 21.77
N SER A 54 3.80 -7.83 21.42
CA SER A 54 2.71 -8.31 22.28
C SER A 54 2.47 -9.82 22.18
N ARG A 55 3.43 -10.57 21.59
CA ARG A 55 3.33 -12.02 21.34
C ARG A 55 2.03 -12.44 20.64
N ARG A 56 1.53 -11.59 19.73
CA ARG A 56 0.29 -11.82 18.97
C ARG A 56 -1.00 -11.87 19.79
N LEU A 57 -0.96 -11.42 21.05
CA LEU A 57 -2.13 -11.44 21.95
C LEU A 57 -3.07 -10.26 21.71
N PHE A 58 -2.54 -9.13 21.23
CA PHE A 58 -3.31 -7.92 21.07
C PHE A 58 -4.09 -7.93 19.76
N GLY A 59 -5.42 -7.84 19.88
CA GLY A 59 -6.31 -7.58 18.75
C GLY A 59 -6.32 -6.11 18.30
N SER A 60 -7.10 -5.84 17.27
CA SER A 60 -7.26 -4.50 16.69
C SER A 60 -7.58 -3.39 17.72
N PRO A 61 -8.45 -3.60 18.75
CA PRO A 61 -8.77 -2.56 19.74
C PRO A 61 -7.58 -2.23 20.66
N GLN A 62 -6.83 -3.25 21.08
CA GLN A 62 -5.65 -3.11 21.95
C GLN A 62 -4.53 -2.38 21.19
N ILE A 63 -4.27 -2.78 19.95
CA ILE A 63 -3.25 -2.12 19.11
C ILE A 63 -3.63 -0.66 18.84
N ALA A 64 -4.91 -0.37 18.57
CA ALA A 64 -5.38 1.01 18.39
C ALA A 64 -5.18 1.86 19.66
N LYS A 65 -5.40 1.31 20.85
CA LYS A 65 -5.13 1.99 22.13
C LYS A 65 -3.62 2.28 22.31
N VAL A 66 -2.76 1.31 22.02
CA VAL A 66 -1.30 1.50 22.10
C VAL A 66 -0.82 2.56 21.11
N LEU A 67 -1.32 2.53 19.87
CA LEU A 67 -0.99 3.54 18.86
C LEU A 67 -1.42 4.94 19.27
N ARG A 68 -2.60 5.10 19.89
CA ARG A 68 -3.06 6.37 20.45
C ARG A 68 -2.15 6.87 21.57
N LYS A 69 -1.71 5.98 22.47
CA LYS A 69 -0.73 6.33 23.52
C LYS A 69 0.62 6.77 22.94
N GLN A 70 1.01 6.23 21.78
CA GLN A 70 2.21 6.62 21.04
C GLN A 70 2.00 7.91 20.18
N GLY A 71 0.89 8.62 20.35
CA GLY A 71 0.59 9.87 19.63
C GLY A 71 0.05 9.66 18.21
N THR A 72 -0.34 8.44 17.82
CA THR A 72 -0.94 8.17 16.52
C THR A 72 -2.46 8.04 16.65
N THR A 73 -3.20 9.06 16.20
CA THR A 73 -4.67 9.05 16.23
C THR A 73 -5.22 8.14 15.14
N VAL A 74 -5.57 6.90 15.51
CA VAL A 74 -6.20 5.92 14.61
C VAL A 74 -7.49 5.35 15.20
N SER A 75 -8.44 5.01 14.32
CA SER A 75 -9.64 4.29 14.70
C SER A 75 -9.39 2.78 14.71
N GLU A 76 -10.19 2.04 15.49
CA GLU A 76 -10.14 0.58 15.49
C GLU A 76 -10.41 0.00 14.08
N LYS A 77 -11.42 0.54 13.38
CA LYS A 77 -11.74 0.17 11.99
C LYS A 77 -10.54 0.36 11.06
N THR A 78 -9.76 1.41 11.26
CA THR A 78 -8.55 1.65 10.48
C THR A 78 -7.50 0.58 10.73
N VAL A 79 -7.34 0.09 11.97
CA VAL A 79 -6.38 -0.97 12.30
C VAL A 79 -6.88 -2.34 11.82
N ALA A 80 -8.19 -2.60 11.90
CA ALA A 80 -8.80 -3.84 11.45
C ALA A 80 -8.78 -4.02 9.92
N ALA A 81 -8.70 -2.92 9.16
CA ALA A 81 -8.64 -2.94 7.70
C ALA A 81 -7.21 -3.06 7.11
N LEU A 82 -6.19 -3.21 7.95
CA LEU A 82 -4.77 -3.33 7.57
C LEU A 82 -4.31 -4.79 7.57
#